data_AF-A0A7C2EQ84-F1
#
_entry.id   AF-A0A7C2EQ84-F1
#
_cell.length_a   1.000
_cell.length_b   1.000
_cell.length_c   1.000
_cell.angle_alpha   90.00
_cell.angle_beta   90.00
_cell.angle_gamma   90.00
#
_symmetry.space_group_name_H-M   'P 1'
#
loop_
_entity.id
_entity.type
_entity.pdbx_description
1 polymer ?
#
loop_
_entity_poly.entity_id
_entity_poly.type
_entity_poly.pdbx_seq_one_letter_code
_entity_poly.pdbx_strand_id
1 'polypeptide(L)'
;MSRREALLAGAAINQLFGSERLPLVPFGPHRISRLIVGGNPISGNSHISPEVSRQMRDYFTAARVLELLRRAEQAGINTWQARGDRHILRLLNEHRLEGGRMHFIAQTASELADIPAHIR
;
A
#
# COMPACT_ATOMS: atom_id res chain seq x y z
N MET A 1 32.74 11.98 15.13
CA MET A 1 31.71 12.47 14.18
C MET A 1 30.75 13.36 14.96
N SER A 2 30.71 14.64 14.63
CA SER A 2 29.89 15.63 15.34
C SER A 2 28.43 15.58 14.87
N ARG A 3 27.49 16.01 15.71
CA ARG A 3 26.05 16.11 15.37
C ARG A 3 25.81 16.93 14.09
N ARG A 4 26.65 17.94 13.85
CA ARG A 4 26.60 18.77 12.64
C ARG A 4 27.00 18.00 11.39
N GLU A 5 28.02 17.14 11.48
CA GLU A 5 28.45 16.28 10.38
C GLU A 5 27.38 15.23 10.03
N ALA A 6 26.73 14.64 11.04
CA ALA A 6 25.62 13.69 10.83
C ALA A 6 24.40 14.34 10.16
N LEU A 7 24.05 15.58 10.55
CA LEU A 7 22.95 16.33 9.96
C LEU A 7 23.25 16.76 8.51
N LEU A 8 24.49 17.18 8.23
CA LEU A 8 24.94 17.52 6.87
C LEU A 8 24.99 16.28 5.97
N ALA A 9 25.42 15.13 6.49
CA ALA A 9 25.39 13.86 5.77
C ALA A 9 23.96 13.41 5.46
N GLY A 10 23.03 13.52 6.41
CA GLY A 10 21.61 13.20 6.18
C GLY A 10 20.93 14.11 5.16
N ALA A 11 21.26 15.41 5.17
CA ALA A 11 20.77 16.36 4.17
C ALA A 11 21.37 16.11 2.77
N ALA A 12 22.65 15.76 2.69
CA ALA A 12 23.31 15.40 1.44
C ALA A 12 22.78 14.09 0.85
N ILE A 13 22.49 13.10 1.70
CA ILE A 13 21.79 11.86 1.33
C ILE A 13 20.41 12.19 0.74
N ASN A 14 19.60 13.04 1.41
CA ASN A 14 18.31 13.46 0.88
C ASN A 14 18.39 14.25 -0.44
N GLN A 15 19.48 14.98 -0.67
CA GLN A 15 19.75 15.70 -1.93
C GLN A 15 20.21 14.77 -3.05
N LEU A 16 21.03 13.75 -2.73
CA LEU A 16 21.46 12.70 -3.67
C LEU A 16 20.31 11.79 -4.08
N PHE A 17 19.39 11.50 -3.16
CA PHE A 17 18.15 10.76 -3.41
C PHE A 17 16.97 11.68 -3.78
N GLY A 18 17.27 12.93 -4.16
CA GLY A 18 16.28 13.86 -4.69
C GLY A 18 15.55 13.25 -5.90
N SER A 19 14.27 12.89 -5.69
CA SER A 19 13.36 12.37 -6.72
C SER A 19 13.69 11.02 -7.35
N GLU A 20 14.56 10.19 -6.76
CA GLU A 20 14.76 8.84 -7.28
C GLU A 20 13.53 7.99 -6.94
N ARG A 21 12.53 8.06 -7.83
CA ARG A 21 11.34 7.22 -7.79
C ARG A 21 11.79 5.77 -7.65
N LEU A 22 11.15 5.02 -6.74
CA LEU A 22 11.42 3.59 -6.55
C LEU A 22 11.58 2.88 -7.90
N PRO A 23 12.59 2.01 -8.07
CA PRO A 23 12.78 1.31 -9.34
C PRO A 23 11.48 0.64 -9.78
N LEU A 24 11.12 0.84 -11.05
CA LEU A 24 9.93 0.26 -11.66
C LEU A 24 10.31 -0.92 -12.55
N VAL A 25 9.52 -1.99 -12.52
CA VAL A 25 9.68 -3.19 -13.36
C VAL A 25 8.48 -3.35 -14.32
N PRO A 26 8.69 -3.94 -15.51
CA PRO A 26 7.59 -4.32 -16.38
C PRO A 26 6.70 -5.38 -15.70
N PHE A 27 5.38 -5.24 -15.82
CA PHE A 27 4.39 -6.22 -15.40
C PHE A 27 3.23 -6.22 -16.39
N GLY A 28 3.34 -7.09 -17.42
CA GLY A 28 2.45 -7.04 -18.58
C GLY A 28 2.49 -5.66 -19.25
N PRO A 29 1.33 -5.00 -19.47
CA PRO A 29 1.27 -3.66 -20.06
C PRO A 29 1.59 -2.53 -19.06
N HIS A 30 1.83 -2.83 -17.79
CA HIS A 30 2.04 -1.84 -16.73
C HIS A 30 3.50 -1.78 -16.29
N ARG A 31 3.87 -0.67 -15.61
CA ARG A 31 5.14 -0.54 -14.89
C ARG A 31 4.87 -0.34 -13.41
N ILE A 32 5.27 -1.30 -12.60
CA ILE A 32 4.99 -1.30 -11.16
C ILE A 32 6.26 -1.09 -10.35
N SER A 33 6.15 -0.50 -9.17
CA SER A 33 7.26 -0.36 -8.23
C SER A 33 7.74 -1.72 -7.75
N ARG A 34 9.07 -1.89 -7.62
CA ARG A 34 9.67 -3.13 -7.09
C ARG A 34 9.25 -3.44 -5.65
N LEU A 35 8.80 -2.42 -4.92
CA LEU A 35 8.14 -2.55 -3.63
C LEU A 35 6.63 -2.39 -3.82
N ILE A 36 5.83 -3.26 -3.20
CA ILE A 36 4.37 -3.30 -3.31
C ILE A 36 3.77 -3.19 -1.90
N VAL A 37 2.70 -2.40 -1.73
CA VAL A 37 1.94 -2.40 -0.47
C VAL A 37 1.17 -3.71 -0.35
N GLY A 38 1.28 -4.41 0.77
CA GLY A 38 0.53 -5.63 1.06
C GLY A 38 -0.79 -5.37 1.82
N GLY A 39 -1.79 -6.21 1.60
CA GLY A 39 -3.12 -6.07 2.21
C GLY A 39 -3.39 -6.86 3.49
N ASN A 40 -2.55 -7.82 3.88
CA ASN A 40 -2.93 -8.78 4.94
C ASN A 40 -3.25 -8.14 6.32
N PRO A 41 -2.42 -7.21 6.85
CA PRO A 41 -2.75 -6.53 8.10
C PRO A 41 -4.02 -5.66 7.99
N ILE A 42 -4.29 -5.09 6.81
CA ILE A 42 -5.50 -4.30 6.55
C ILE A 42 -6.74 -5.22 6.63
N SER A 43 -6.65 -6.43 6.06
CA SER A 43 -7.72 -7.44 6.15
C SER A 43 -7.85 -8.07 7.55
N GLY A 44 -6.91 -7.83 8.46
CA GLY A 44 -7.01 -8.26 9.86
C GLY A 44 -6.78 -9.75 10.11
N ASN A 45 -6.03 -10.44 9.25
CA ASN A 45 -5.75 -11.88 9.36
C ASN A 45 -4.30 -12.14 9.77
N SER A 46 -4.03 -12.22 11.08
CA SER A 46 -2.62 -12.30 11.55
C SER A 46 -1.93 -13.64 11.29
N HIS A 47 -2.68 -14.74 11.19
CA HIS A 47 -2.18 -16.12 11.25
C HIS A 47 -1.37 -16.46 12.52
N ILE A 48 -1.43 -15.61 13.55
CA ILE A 48 -0.74 -15.80 14.84
C ILE A 48 -1.78 -16.09 15.93
N SER A 49 -2.70 -15.15 16.16
CA SER A 49 -3.74 -15.32 17.17
C SER A 49 -4.95 -14.41 16.91
N PRO A 50 -6.12 -14.68 17.51
CA PRO A 50 -7.29 -13.80 17.45
C PRO A 50 -7.01 -12.39 17.99
N GLU A 51 -6.16 -12.26 19.01
CA GLU A 51 -5.79 -11.00 19.65
C GLU A 51 -4.97 -10.12 18.71
N VAL A 52 -3.95 -10.69 18.04
CA VAL A 52 -3.15 -9.96 17.04
C VAL A 52 -4.03 -9.57 15.84
N SER A 53 -4.96 -10.44 15.45
CA SER A 53 -5.94 -10.15 14.39
C SER A 53 -6.85 -8.98 14.76
N ARG A 54 -7.25 -8.88 16.04
CA ARG A 54 -8.02 -7.75 16.56
C ARG A 54 -7.19 -6.46 16.54
N GLN A 55 -5.95 -6.51 17.03
CA GLN A 55 -5.04 -5.36 17.00
C GLN A 55 -4.81 -4.83 15.58
N MET A 56 -4.68 -5.72 14.59
CA MET A 56 -4.59 -5.33 13.18
C MET A 56 -5.83 -4.57 12.71
N ARG A 57 -7.04 -5.08 12.99
CA ARG A 57 -8.29 -4.38 12.62
C ARG A 57 -8.45 -3.04 13.33
N ASP A 58 -8.12 -2.99 14.62
CA ASP A 58 -8.23 -1.76 15.42
C ASP A 58 -7.21 -0.70 14.94
N TYR A 59 -6.03 -1.13 14.52
CA TYR A 59 -5.00 -0.24 13.98
C TYR A 59 -5.31 0.22 12.55
N PHE A 60 -5.72 -0.69 11.65
CA PHE A 60 -5.99 -0.38 10.25
C PHE A 60 -7.42 0.12 10.00
N THR A 61 -7.79 1.20 10.70
CA THR A 61 -9.00 1.98 10.38
C THR A 61 -8.96 2.50 8.94
N ALA A 62 -10.13 2.76 8.34
CA ALA A 62 -10.22 3.30 6.97
C ALA A 62 -9.33 4.54 6.76
N ALA A 63 -9.38 5.52 7.66
CA ALA A 63 -8.56 6.72 7.60
C ALA A 63 -7.05 6.42 7.59
N ARG A 64 -6.59 5.46 8.41
CA ARG A 64 -5.18 5.03 8.43
C ARG A 64 -4.79 4.27 7.17
N VAL A 65 -5.70 3.51 6.57
CA VAL A 65 -5.43 2.83 5.30
C VAL A 65 -5.29 3.86 4.17
N LEU A 66 -6.19 4.84 4.07
CA LEU A 66 -6.10 5.92 3.08
C LEU A 66 -4.81 6.73 3.27
N GLU A 67 -4.45 7.05 4.51
CA GLU A 67 -3.18 7.71 4.83
C GLU A 67 -1.97 6.86 4.42
N LEU A 68 -1.97 5.55 4.70
CA LEU A 68 -0.93 4.62 4.28
C LEU A 68 -0.75 4.66 2.76
N LEU A 69 -1.84 4.53 2.00
CA LEU A 69 -1.80 4.51 0.54
C LEU A 69 -1.26 5.84 0.00
N ARG A 70 -1.77 6.98 0.49
CA ARG A 70 -1.27 8.30 0.10
C ARG A 70 0.22 8.47 0.38
N ARG A 71 0.70 8.06 1.56
CA ARG A 71 2.13 8.14 1.92
C ARG A 71 2.98 7.20 1.06
N ALA A 72 2.47 6.01 0.74
CA ALA A 72 3.15 5.08 -0.14
C ALA A 72 3.30 5.66 -1.57
N GLU A 73 2.27 6.30 -2.13
CA GLU A 73 2.39 7.01 -3.42
C GLU A 73 3.43 8.14 -3.37
N GLN A 74 3.44 8.92 -2.28
CA GLN A 74 4.44 9.97 -2.08
C GLN A 74 5.88 9.44 -1.98
N ALA A 75 6.04 8.22 -1.47
CA ALA A 75 7.31 7.49 -1.44
C ALA A 75 7.66 6.81 -2.78
N GLY A 76 6.82 6.95 -3.81
CA GLY A 76 7.02 6.37 -5.14
C GLY A 76 6.55 4.92 -5.29
N ILE A 77 5.85 4.35 -4.30
CA ILE A 77 5.20 3.05 -4.42
C ILE A 77 3.90 3.26 -5.20
N ASN A 78 3.73 2.56 -6.32
CA ASN A 78 2.57 2.76 -7.19
C ASN A 78 1.64 1.56 -7.26
N THR A 79 1.84 0.54 -6.43
CA THR A 79 1.09 -0.72 -6.52
C THR A 79 0.68 -1.22 -5.14
N TRP A 80 -0.57 -1.65 -5.04
CA TRP A 80 -1.18 -2.28 -3.88
C TRP A 80 -1.71 -3.66 -4.25
N GLN A 81 -1.29 -4.68 -3.50
CA GLN A 81 -1.80 -6.05 -3.61
C GLN A 81 -2.64 -6.36 -2.37
N ALA A 82 -3.94 -6.59 -2.57
CA ALA A 82 -4.85 -6.98 -1.50
C ALA A 82 -6.02 -7.81 -2.06
N ARG A 83 -6.89 -8.26 -1.17
CA ARG A 83 -8.11 -9.00 -1.52
C ARG A 83 -9.05 -8.13 -2.33
N GLY A 84 -9.68 -8.69 -3.36
CA GLY A 84 -10.86 -8.11 -3.99
C GLY A 84 -12.08 -8.55 -3.20
N ASP A 85 -12.24 -8.07 -1.97
CA ASP A 85 -13.48 -8.21 -1.20
C ASP A 85 -14.16 -6.84 -1.03
N ARG A 86 -15.41 -6.83 -0.54
CA ARG A 86 -16.21 -5.60 -0.42
C ARG A 86 -15.52 -4.53 0.44
N HIS A 87 -14.78 -4.94 1.47
CA HIS A 87 -14.13 -4.00 2.38
C HIS A 87 -12.94 -3.33 1.70
N ILE A 88 -12.06 -4.11 1.08
CA ILE A 88 -10.88 -3.59 0.40
C ILE A 88 -11.26 -2.77 -0.85
N LEU A 89 -12.23 -3.22 -1.63
CA LEU A 89 -12.69 -2.45 -2.81
C LEU A 89 -13.34 -1.12 -2.42
N ARG A 90 -14.03 -1.07 -1.27
CA ARG A 90 -14.53 0.19 -0.73
C ARG A 90 -13.39 1.17 -0.42
N LEU A 91 -12.33 0.71 0.25
CA LEU A 91 -11.15 1.53 0.56
C LEU A 91 -10.40 1.95 -0.70
N LEU A 92 -10.28 1.06 -1.69
CA LEU A 92 -9.70 1.39 -3.00
C LEU A 92 -10.48 2.50 -3.69
N ASN A 93 -11.81 2.41 -3.70
CA ASN A 93 -12.67 3.44 -4.28
C ASN A 93 -12.53 4.78 -3.55
N GLU A 94 -12.52 4.79 -2.22
CA GLU A 94 -12.28 6.01 -1.42
C GLU A 94 -10.92 6.63 -1.73
N HIS A 95 -9.86 5.83 -1.82
CA HIS A 95 -8.54 6.31 -2.21
C HIS A 95 -8.53 6.92 -3.62
N ARG A 96 -9.27 6.33 -4.57
CA ARG A 96 -9.40 6.89 -5.93
C ARG A 96 -10.20 8.21 -5.95
N LEU A 97 -11.24 8.32 -5.14
CA LEU A 97 -11.99 9.57 -4.98
C LEU A 97 -11.12 10.70 -4.40
N GLU A 98 -10.13 10.37 -3.59
CA GLU A 98 -9.10 11.30 -3.10
C GLU A 98 -7.99 11.60 -4.12
N GLY A 99 -8.09 11.05 -5.35
CA GLY A 99 -7.13 11.26 -6.43
C GLY A 99 -5.96 10.27 -6.49
N GLY A 100 -6.03 9.20 -5.68
CA GLY A 100 -5.07 8.09 -5.69
C GLY A 100 -5.06 7.32 -7.03
N ARG A 101 -3.89 6.86 -7.45
CA ARG A 101 -3.65 6.27 -8.78
C ARG A 101 -2.89 4.95 -8.75
N MET A 102 -2.77 4.32 -7.58
CA MET A 102 -2.12 3.01 -7.49
C MET A 102 -2.72 1.97 -8.45
N HIS A 103 -1.84 1.17 -9.04
CA HIS A 103 -2.20 -0.11 -9.62
C HIS A 103 -2.69 -1.05 -8.52
N PHE A 104 -3.73 -1.82 -8.82
CA PHE A 104 -4.31 -2.78 -7.88
C PHE A 104 -4.14 -4.20 -8.41
N ILE A 105 -3.48 -5.05 -7.63
CA ILE A 105 -3.39 -6.49 -7.89
C ILE A 105 -4.40 -7.18 -6.96
N ALA A 106 -5.55 -7.53 -7.51
CA ALA A 106 -6.65 -8.13 -6.77
C ALA A 106 -6.42 -9.63 -6.54
N GLN A 107 -6.36 -10.05 -5.28
CA GLN A 107 -6.48 -11.46 -4.91
C GLN A 107 -7.97 -11.85 -4.90
N THR A 108 -8.28 -13.07 -5.29
CA THR A 108 -9.67 -13.55 -5.28
C THR A 108 -10.24 -13.61 -3.86
N ALA A 109 -11.52 -13.30 -3.73
CA ALA A 109 -12.31 -13.51 -2.53
C ALA A 109 -13.27 -14.68 -2.78
N SER A 110 -12.86 -15.89 -2.38
CA SER A 110 -13.54 -17.15 -2.68
C SER A 110 -14.95 -17.25 -2.10
N GLU A 111 -15.26 -16.45 -1.08
CA GLU A 111 -16.60 -16.32 -0.49
C GLU A 111 -17.61 -15.61 -1.42
N LEU A 112 -17.13 -14.99 -2.52
CA LEU A 112 -17.97 -14.30 -3.48
C LEU A 112 -18.23 -15.21 -4.68
N ALA A 113 -19.50 -15.50 -4.94
CA ALA A 113 -19.93 -16.48 -5.93
C ALA A 113 -19.51 -16.15 -7.37
N ASP A 114 -19.40 -14.86 -7.71
CA ASP A 114 -18.97 -14.38 -9.03
C ASP A 114 -17.79 -13.41 -8.85
N ILE A 115 -16.58 -13.93 -9.06
CA ILE A 115 -15.34 -13.16 -8.95
C ILE A 115 -15.31 -12.02 -9.98
N PRO A 116 -15.53 -12.25 -11.30
CA PRO A 116 -15.59 -11.17 -12.29
C PRO A 116 -16.61 -10.08 -11.99
N ALA A 117 -17.78 -10.39 -11.42
CA ALA A 117 -18.77 -9.37 -11.06
C ALA A 117 -18.29 -8.48 -9.90
N HIS A 118 -17.38 -8.98 -9.08
CA HIS A 118 -16.96 -8.32 -7.86
C HIS A 118 -15.70 -7.46 -8.03
N ILE A 119 -14.74 -7.87 -8.85
CA ILE A 119 -13.44 -7.18 -8.98
C ILE A 119 -13.40 -6.04 -10.02
N ARG A 120 -14.57 -5.49 -10.40
CA ARG A 120 -14.69 -4.42 -11.41
C ARG A 120 -14.56 -3.03 -10.84
#